data_AF-A0AA96X2S4-F1
#
_entry.id   AF-A0AA96X2S4-F1
#
_cell.length_a   1.000
_cell.length_b   1.000
_cell.length_c   1.000
_cell.angle_alpha   90.00
_cell.angle_beta   90.00
_cell.angle_gamma   90.00
#
_symmetry.space_group_name_H-M   'P 1'
#
loop_
_entity.id
_entity.type
_entity.pdbx_description
1 polymer ?
#
loop_
_entity_poly.entity_id
_entity_poly.type
_entity_poly.pdbx_seq_one_letter_code
_entity_poly.pdbx_strand_id
1 'polypeptide(L)'
;MYKKAIAAIAGLVLFACTKDQDRNINVNDFEPEAKVGIYDISQEDCELMKLRQVLRNSSPIGCERLKRVVFNYAPLLDTPAQDNVGIEAVLYRRGAVVVLDIVAESVLSLFGEVYRSRFPIQSAIPVEYFTLQQRIADDRNNTLAFDSRPITGGSRWSEHAYGVAIDINPLQNPYLYIDKHTRAKVIPKDATEGYLNRAKFRPGKPTRMGMSEDVTTIFARHGFAVWGGDWNVPIDYMHFQVGSRQFINRLVTLPKESAKQLFNRYTQQLNCCFEESNSIKNATLLRKYCVDKVVSEFDGEQE
;
A
#
# COMPACT_ATOMS: atom_id res chain seq x y z
N MET A 1 3.66 -0.40 82.63
CA MET A 1 2.72 0.60 82.07
C MET A 1 3.48 1.42 81.03
N TYR A 2 3.21 1.23 79.73
CA TYR A 2 2.99 2.32 78.77
C TYR A 2 2.52 1.71 77.45
N LYS A 3 1.42 2.26 76.96
CA LYS A 3 0.65 1.83 75.78
C LYS A 3 1.19 2.51 74.51
N LYS A 4 1.07 1.78 73.39
CA LYS A 4 0.70 2.22 72.03
C LYS A 4 1.42 3.42 71.38
N ALA A 5 1.97 3.17 70.19
CA ALA A 5 1.46 3.77 68.95
C ALA A 5 1.97 2.97 67.73
N ILE A 6 1.05 2.33 67.01
CA ILE A 6 1.23 1.76 65.68
C ILE A 6 0.88 2.88 64.71
N ALA A 7 1.84 3.38 63.93
CA ALA A 7 1.57 4.23 62.79
C ALA A 7 1.50 3.34 61.55
N ALA A 8 0.29 3.16 61.03
CA ALA A 8 0.04 2.50 59.76
C ALA A 8 0.48 3.44 58.63
N ILE A 9 1.52 3.07 57.89
CA ILE A 9 1.86 3.69 56.61
C ILE A 9 0.98 3.01 55.56
N ALA A 10 -0.11 3.69 55.19
CA ALA A 10 -0.92 3.32 54.05
C ALA A 10 -0.06 3.42 52.78
N GLY A 11 0.19 2.29 52.14
CA GLY A 11 0.81 2.24 50.82
C GLY A 11 -0.11 2.90 49.81
N LEU A 12 0.30 4.07 49.30
CA LEU A 12 -0.27 4.68 48.12
C LEU A 12 0.16 3.82 46.92
N VAL A 13 -0.72 2.94 46.44
CA VAL A 13 -0.54 2.31 45.12
C VAL A 13 -0.77 3.41 44.09
N LEU A 14 0.32 3.98 43.59
CA LEU A 14 0.32 4.84 42.41
C LEU A 14 -0.15 3.99 41.21
N PHE A 15 -1.41 4.19 40.82
CA PHE A 15 -1.87 3.84 39.48
C PHE A 15 -1.10 4.72 38.49
N ALA A 16 -0.02 4.19 37.92
CA ALA A 16 0.65 4.82 36.78
C ALA A 16 -0.29 4.72 35.57
N CYS A 17 -0.85 5.86 35.15
CA CYS A 17 -1.50 6.03 33.87
C CYS A 17 -0.49 5.75 32.74
N THR A 18 -0.56 4.61 32.08
CA THR A 18 0.28 4.27 30.91
C THR A 18 -0.25 4.84 29.58
N LYS A 19 -1.23 5.75 29.61
CA LYS A 19 -2.00 6.19 28.43
C LYS A 19 -1.32 7.22 27.51
N ASP A 20 -0.02 7.47 27.67
CA ASP A 20 0.64 8.62 27.01
C ASP A 20 1.80 8.27 26.07
N GLN A 21 2.29 7.01 26.04
CA GLN A 21 3.42 6.67 25.18
C GLN A 21 3.06 6.60 23.69
N ASP A 22 1.89 6.06 23.33
CA ASP A 22 1.51 5.86 21.92
C ASP A 22 1.15 7.17 21.17
N ARG A 23 0.86 8.26 21.89
CA ARG A 23 0.51 9.55 21.26
C ARG A 23 1.71 10.19 20.57
N ASN A 24 2.91 9.96 21.10
CA ASN A 24 4.15 10.59 20.63
C ASN A 24 4.84 9.85 19.49
N ILE A 25 4.41 8.61 19.17
CA ILE A 25 4.93 7.84 18.05
C ILE A 25 4.67 8.58 16.73
N ASN A 26 5.71 8.78 15.95
CA ASN A 26 5.66 9.41 14.64
C ASN A 26 6.51 8.64 13.63
N VAL A 27 6.59 9.15 12.39
CA VAL A 27 7.29 8.49 11.28
C VAL A 27 8.77 8.21 11.55
N ASN A 28 9.41 9.00 12.41
CA ASN A 28 10.83 8.80 12.75
C ASN A 28 11.03 7.63 13.72
N ASP A 29 9.97 7.15 14.35
CA ASP A 29 10.01 6.00 15.27
C ASP A 29 9.77 4.68 14.53
N PHE A 30 9.48 4.71 13.23
CA PHE A 30 9.33 3.51 12.42
C PHE A 30 10.70 2.92 12.06
N GLU A 31 11.02 1.81 12.72
CA GLU A 31 12.18 0.97 12.39
C GLU A 31 11.69 -0.36 11.80
N PRO A 32 11.91 -0.61 10.49
CA PRO A 32 11.50 -1.87 9.88
C PRO A 32 12.32 -3.02 10.43
N GLU A 33 11.73 -4.22 10.40
CA GLU A 33 12.33 -5.45 10.87
C GLU A 33 13.70 -5.69 10.22
N ALA A 34 14.61 -6.35 10.95
CA ALA A 34 16.00 -6.54 10.53
C ALA A 34 16.14 -7.34 9.21
N LYS A 35 15.11 -8.09 8.83
CA LYS A 35 15.07 -8.92 7.62
C LYS A 35 13.83 -8.60 6.79
N VAL A 36 13.99 -8.78 5.48
CA VAL A 36 12.86 -8.82 4.55
C VAL A 36 12.02 -10.06 4.87
N GLY A 37 10.69 -9.93 4.90
CA GLY A 37 9.81 -11.00 5.33
C GLY A 37 8.37 -10.58 5.56
N ILE A 38 7.59 -11.53 6.06
CA ILE A 38 6.19 -11.37 6.42
C ILE A 38 6.07 -11.58 7.92
N TYR A 39 5.46 -10.63 8.61
CA TYR A 39 5.36 -10.59 10.05
C TYR A 39 3.90 -10.47 10.48
N ASP A 40 3.57 -11.08 11.62
CA ASP A 40 2.33 -10.80 12.33
C ASP A 40 2.29 -9.33 12.76
N ILE A 41 1.09 -8.74 12.76
CA ILE A 41 0.90 -7.42 13.37
C ILE A 41 1.04 -7.60 14.88
N SER A 42 1.99 -6.90 15.50
CA SER A 42 2.19 -6.93 16.95
C SER A 42 0.96 -6.37 17.68
N GLN A 43 0.83 -6.67 18.97
CA GLN A 43 -0.27 -6.12 19.76
C GLN A 43 -0.15 -4.60 19.83
N GLU A 44 1.06 -4.09 19.99
CA GLU A 44 1.39 -2.67 20.04
C GLU A 44 1.02 -1.97 18.73
N ASP A 45 1.40 -2.54 17.58
CA ASP A 45 1.04 -2.00 16.27
C ASP A 45 -0.48 -2.01 16.03
N CYS A 46 -1.15 -3.09 16.46
CA CYS A 46 -2.60 -3.19 16.33
C CYS A 46 -3.32 -2.11 17.17
N GLU A 47 -2.87 -1.86 18.40
CA GLU A 47 -3.41 -0.78 19.23
C GLU A 47 -3.08 0.60 18.66
N LEU A 48 -1.89 0.79 18.10
CA LEU A 48 -1.52 2.02 17.41
C LEU A 48 -2.41 2.28 16.18
N MET A 49 -2.70 1.25 15.37
CA MET A 49 -3.64 1.35 14.24
C MET A 49 -5.03 1.83 14.69
N LYS A 50 -5.54 1.29 15.80
CA LYS A 50 -6.83 1.70 16.38
C LYS A 50 -6.78 3.14 16.88
N LEU A 51 -5.73 3.49 17.63
CA LEU A 51 -5.51 4.85 18.15
C LEU A 51 -5.47 5.88 17.01
N ARG A 52 -4.84 5.53 15.89
CA ARG A 52 -4.65 6.38 14.71
C ARG A 52 -5.81 6.33 13.73
N GLN A 53 -6.86 5.55 14.03
CA GLN A 53 -8.03 5.34 13.19
C GLN A 53 -7.70 4.80 11.78
N VAL A 54 -6.59 4.07 11.67
CA VAL A 54 -6.18 3.28 10.49
C VAL A 54 -6.92 1.95 10.50
N LEU A 55 -7.19 1.41 11.69
CA LEU A 55 -8.15 0.35 11.94
C LEU A 55 -9.31 0.90 12.79
N ARG A 56 -10.54 0.56 12.45
CA ARG A 56 -11.76 1.05 13.11
C ARG A 56 -12.61 -0.15 13.53
N ASN A 57 -13.47 0.04 14.53
CA ASN A 57 -14.39 -1.03 14.96
C ASN A 57 -15.33 -1.50 13.84
N SER A 58 -15.61 -0.64 12.86
CA SER A 58 -16.43 -0.95 11.69
C SER A 58 -15.61 -1.38 10.46
N SER A 59 -14.30 -1.52 10.57
CA SER A 59 -13.44 -2.02 9.50
C SER A 59 -13.88 -3.40 9.03
N PRO A 60 -13.76 -3.72 7.74
CA PRO A 60 -14.23 -4.99 7.20
C PRO A 60 -13.37 -6.19 7.61
N ILE A 61 -12.14 -5.96 8.09
CA ILE A 61 -11.20 -6.96 8.59
C ILE A 61 -10.48 -6.44 9.83
N GLY A 62 -10.05 -7.34 10.72
CA GLY A 62 -9.25 -7.01 11.91
C GLY A 62 -7.77 -7.34 11.75
N CYS A 63 -6.97 -7.02 12.78
CA CYS A 63 -5.51 -7.24 12.80
C CYS A 63 -5.14 -8.71 12.60
N GLU A 64 -5.98 -9.65 13.03
CA GLU A 64 -5.77 -11.09 12.88
C GLU A 64 -5.73 -11.56 11.41
N ARG A 65 -6.29 -10.76 10.51
CA ARG A 65 -6.26 -10.97 9.06
C ARG A 65 -5.20 -10.12 8.36
N LEU A 66 -4.44 -9.31 9.08
CA LEU A 66 -3.41 -8.44 8.51
C LEU A 66 -2.01 -9.02 8.73
N LYS A 67 -1.10 -8.68 7.82
CA LYS A 67 0.32 -8.98 7.89
C LYS A 67 1.14 -7.76 7.52
N ARG A 68 2.26 -7.55 8.20
CA ARG A 68 3.27 -6.58 7.79
C ARG A 68 4.24 -7.26 6.82
N VAL A 69 4.39 -6.69 5.64
CA VAL A 69 5.34 -7.14 4.62
C VAL A 69 6.48 -6.15 4.56
N VAL A 70 7.66 -6.63 4.89
CA VAL A 70 8.89 -5.84 4.98
C VAL A 70 9.76 -6.13 3.78
N PHE A 71 10.19 -5.11 3.06
CA PHE A 71 10.92 -5.25 1.80
C PHE A 71 11.99 -4.18 1.64
N ASN A 72 13.00 -4.48 0.81
CA ASN A 72 13.98 -3.50 0.37
C ASN A 72 13.45 -2.73 -0.85
N TYR A 73 13.78 -1.46 -0.97
CA TYR A 73 13.47 -0.64 -2.15
C TYR A 73 14.63 0.28 -2.51
N ALA A 74 14.70 0.65 -3.79
CA ALA A 74 15.60 1.70 -4.27
C ALA A 74 14.95 3.06 -3.94
N PRO A 75 15.63 3.98 -3.25
CA PRO A 75 15.06 5.29 -2.94
C PRO A 75 14.88 6.10 -4.22
N LEU A 76 13.78 6.86 -4.30
CA LEU A 76 13.63 7.92 -5.28
C LEU A 76 14.57 9.07 -4.91
N LEU A 77 15.52 9.37 -5.79
CA LEU A 77 16.49 10.45 -5.61
C LEU A 77 16.07 11.66 -6.44
N ASP A 78 16.15 12.86 -5.85
CA ASP A 78 15.78 14.11 -6.51
C ASP A 78 16.76 14.53 -7.62
N THR A 79 17.98 13.98 -7.60
CA THR A 79 18.99 14.24 -8.64
C THR A 79 18.93 13.15 -9.71
N PRO A 80 18.77 13.50 -11.00
CA PRO A 80 19.05 12.56 -12.06
C PRO A 80 20.52 12.18 -11.91
N ALA A 81 20.81 10.88 -11.79
CA ALA A 81 22.17 10.39 -11.84
C ALA A 81 22.81 11.01 -13.08
N GLN A 82 23.76 11.93 -12.88
CA GLN A 82 24.60 12.40 -13.97
C GLN A 82 25.31 11.17 -14.47
N ASP A 83 25.13 10.89 -15.76
CA ASP A 83 25.84 9.86 -16.48
C ASP A 83 27.34 9.97 -16.12
N ASN A 84 27.88 8.92 -15.49
CA ASN A 84 29.29 8.75 -15.09
C ASN A 84 29.76 9.20 -13.69
N VAL A 85 29.04 8.82 -12.62
CA VAL A 85 29.69 8.60 -11.31
C VAL A 85 29.38 7.18 -10.84
N GLY A 86 30.42 6.40 -10.55
CA GLY A 86 30.34 4.99 -10.18
C GLY A 86 29.26 4.70 -9.14
N ILE A 87 28.16 4.08 -9.59
CA ILE A 87 27.06 3.65 -8.74
C ILE A 87 27.48 2.33 -8.07
N GLU A 88 28.33 2.42 -7.06
CA GLU A 88 28.71 1.26 -6.22
C GLU A 88 28.29 1.40 -4.75
N ALA A 89 27.34 2.29 -4.49
CA ALA A 89 26.52 2.25 -3.29
C ALA A 89 25.06 2.49 -3.69
N VAL A 90 24.40 1.43 -4.15
CA VAL A 90 22.93 1.41 -4.16
C VAL A 90 22.54 1.43 -2.68
N LEU A 91 22.30 2.62 -2.14
CA LEU A 91 21.69 2.78 -0.83
C LEU A 91 20.27 2.21 -0.95
N TYR A 92 20.10 0.93 -0.65
CA TYR A 92 18.77 0.37 -0.48
C TYR A 92 18.21 0.88 0.84
N ARG A 93 16.91 1.14 0.85
CA ARG A 93 16.17 1.38 2.08
C ARG A 93 15.30 0.16 2.37
N ARG A 94 14.90 0.02 3.62
CA ARG A 94 13.89 -0.95 4.02
C ARG A 94 12.63 -0.20 4.42
N GLY A 95 11.49 -0.77 4.06
CA GLY A 95 10.19 -0.24 4.43
C GLY A 95 9.21 -1.38 4.62
N ALA A 96 7.96 -1.03 4.94
CA ALA A 96 6.91 -2.01 5.09
C ALA A 96 5.56 -1.49 4.60
N VAL A 97 4.71 -2.44 4.21
CA VAL A 97 3.28 -2.23 4.00
C VAL A 97 2.50 -3.23 4.83
N VAL A 98 1.26 -2.90 5.18
CA VAL A 98 0.33 -3.80 5.87
C VAL A 98 -0.73 -4.25 4.86
N VAL A 99 -0.95 -5.56 4.75
CA VAL A 99 -1.82 -6.18 3.74
C VAL A 99 -2.62 -7.33 4.32
N LEU A 100 -3.63 -7.79 3.59
CA LEU A 100 -4.40 -8.99 3.91
C LEU A 100 -3.49 -10.22 3.92
N ASP A 101 -3.69 -11.11 4.88
CA ASP A 101 -2.85 -12.27 5.11
C ASP A 101 -2.70 -13.20 3.89
N ILE A 102 -3.76 -13.37 3.11
CA ILE A 102 -3.74 -14.23 1.91
C ILE A 102 -2.89 -13.65 0.77
N VAL A 103 -2.66 -12.33 0.74
CA VAL A 103 -1.88 -11.68 -0.34
C VAL A 103 -0.43 -11.41 0.05
N ALA A 104 -0.06 -11.59 1.32
CA ALA A 104 1.23 -11.20 1.86
C ALA A 104 2.43 -11.82 1.13
N GLU A 105 2.35 -13.11 0.75
CA GLU A 105 3.39 -13.80 -0.02
C GLU A 105 3.56 -13.20 -1.43
N SER A 106 2.45 -12.84 -2.08
CA SER A 106 2.48 -12.19 -3.40
C SER A 106 3.02 -10.78 -3.30
N VAL A 107 2.66 -10.01 -2.27
CA VAL A 107 3.15 -8.65 -2.04
C VAL A 107 4.65 -8.64 -1.74
N LEU A 108 5.16 -9.62 -0.98
CA LEU A 108 6.60 -9.75 -0.75
C LEU A 108 7.34 -10.01 -2.07
N SER A 109 6.81 -10.92 -2.90
CA SER A 109 7.35 -11.24 -4.22
C SER A 109 7.31 -10.04 -5.17
N LEU A 110 6.20 -9.29 -5.15
CA LEU A 110 5.97 -8.07 -5.92
C LEU A 110 7.03 -7.03 -5.62
N PHE A 111 7.19 -6.63 -4.36
CA PHE A 111 8.20 -5.62 -4.01
C PHE A 111 9.63 -6.13 -4.22
N GLY A 112 9.87 -7.43 -4.09
CA GLY A 112 11.13 -8.05 -4.50
C GLY A 112 11.44 -7.87 -5.99
N GLU A 113 10.43 -7.99 -6.87
CA GLU A 113 10.58 -7.76 -8.31
C GLU A 113 10.72 -6.27 -8.65
N VAL A 114 9.92 -5.40 -8.03
CA VAL A 114 10.04 -3.93 -8.14
C VAL A 114 11.44 -3.45 -7.72
N TYR A 115 12.00 -4.03 -6.65
CA TYR A 115 13.38 -3.72 -6.23
C TYR A 115 14.42 -4.17 -7.27
N ARG A 116 14.28 -5.40 -7.80
CA ARG A 116 15.18 -5.92 -8.85
C ARG A 116 15.08 -5.12 -10.15
N SER A 117 13.90 -4.60 -10.50
CA SER A 117 13.70 -3.75 -11.66
C SER A 117 14.23 -2.32 -11.48
N ARG A 118 14.80 -2.01 -10.31
CA ARG A 118 15.32 -0.69 -9.95
C ARG A 118 14.26 0.41 -10.00
N PHE A 119 12.99 0.05 -9.85
CA PHE A 119 11.93 1.04 -9.73
C PHE A 119 12.09 1.78 -8.38
N PRO A 120 12.22 3.11 -8.40
CA PRO A 120 12.42 3.85 -7.17
C PRO A 120 11.10 4.07 -6.43
N ILE A 121 11.16 3.90 -5.11
CA ILE A 121 10.06 4.21 -4.19
C ILE A 121 10.52 5.36 -3.28
N GLN A 122 9.66 6.35 -3.08
CA GLN A 122 9.96 7.49 -2.21
C GLN A 122 10.07 7.05 -0.74
N SER A 123 9.02 6.41 -0.23
CA SER A 123 9.00 5.79 1.10
C SER A 123 7.93 4.69 1.15
N ALA A 124 8.06 3.79 2.12
CA ALA A 124 7.06 2.78 2.45
C ALA A 124 7.03 2.61 3.97
N ILE A 125 6.20 3.42 4.62
CA ILE A 125 6.01 3.46 6.07
C ILE A 125 4.54 3.12 6.36
N PRO A 126 4.24 2.18 7.28
CA PRO A 126 2.87 1.87 7.69
C PRO A 126 2.13 3.12 8.22
N VAL A 127 0.86 3.26 7.86
CA VAL A 127 0.10 4.52 8.03
C VAL A 127 -0.06 4.88 9.51
N GLU A 128 -0.07 3.89 10.41
CA GLU A 128 -0.20 4.05 11.86
C GLU A 128 0.96 4.81 12.50
N TYR A 129 2.14 4.83 11.88
CA TYR A 129 3.27 5.62 12.39
C TYR A 129 3.12 7.11 12.13
N PHE A 130 2.15 7.53 11.33
CA PHE A 130 1.94 8.94 11.12
C PHE A 130 0.85 9.49 12.04
N THR A 131 1.10 10.67 12.59
CA THR A 131 0.10 11.40 13.37
C THR A 131 -1.11 11.78 12.50
N LEU A 132 -2.27 12.01 13.14
CA LEU A 132 -3.47 12.45 12.43
C LEU A 132 -3.25 13.79 11.69
N GLN A 133 -2.46 14.69 12.27
CA GLN A 133 -2.10 15.94 11.63
C GLN A 133 -1.27 15.71 10.37
N GLN A 134 -0.24 14.86 10.43
CA GLN A 134 0.50 14.44 9.23
C GLN A 134 -0.40 13.71 8.22
N ARG A 135 -1.52 13.08 8.63
CA ARG A 135 -2.44 12.39 7.69
C ARG A 135 -3.29 13.37 6.91
N ILE A 136 -3.55 14.52 7.51
CA ILE A 136 -4.38 15.59 6.95
C ILE A 136 -3.51 16.60 6.18
N ALA A 137 -2.32 16.89 6.70
CA ALA A 137 -1.43 17.92 6.19
C ALA A 137 -0.48 17.42 5.10
N ASP A 138 -0.05 16.15 5.16
CA ASP A 138 0.84 15.58 4.16
C ASP A 138 0.02 14.81 3.14
N ASP A 139 0.03 15.32 1.92
CA ASP A 139 -0.34 14.56 0.74
C ASP A 139 0.84 13.63 0.43
N ARG A 140 0.87 12.54 1.19
CA ARG A 140 2.09 11.75 1.38
C ARG A 140 2.51 11.15 0.08
N ASN A 141 3.72 11.47 -0.35
CA ASN A 141 4.41 10.67 -1.33
C ASN A 141 4.90 9.33 -0.72
N ASN A 142 4.04 8.62 0.02
CA ASN A 142 4.34 7.38 0.70
C ASN A 142 3.58 6.22 0.06
N THR A 143 4.29 5.16 -0.26
CA THR A 143 3.67 3.91 -0.72
C THR A 143 2.97 3.23 0.46
N LEU A 144 1.68 2.94 0.31
CA LEU A 144 0.87 2.35 1.38
C LEU A 144 -0.10 1.31 0.83
N ALA A 145 -0.62 0.45 1.71
CA ALA A 145 -1.56 -0.60 1.31
C ALA A 145 -2.82 -0.68 2.19
N PHE A 146 -2.69 -0.52 3.51
CA PHE A 146 -3.83 -0.58 4.43
C PHE A 146 -4.14 0.78 5.07
N ASP A 147 -5.39 1.20 4.92
CA ASP A 147 -6.01 2.30 5.66
C ASP A 147 -7.52 2.11 5.60
N SER A 148 -8.15 1.86 6.76
CA SER A 148 -9.60 1.72 6.87
C SER A 148 -10.29 3.07 6.77
N ARG A 149 -10.33 3.61 5.56
CA ARG A 149 -11.02 4.84 5.20
C ARG A 149 -12.12 4.58 4.15
N PRO A 150 -13.17 5.40 4.12
CA PRO A 150 -14.09 5.37 3.01
C PRO A 150 -13.38 5.76 1.71
N ILE A 151 -13.95 5.37 0.57
CA ILE A 151 -13.56 5.87 -0.74
C ILE A 151 -13.67 7.39 -0.78
N THR A 152 -12.79 8.02 -1.55
CA THR A 152 -12.82 9.48 -1.73
C THR A 152 -14.19 9.93 -2.24
N GLY A 153 -14.84 10.83 -1.49
CA GLY A 153 -16.15 11.38 -1.84
C GLY A 153 -17.36 10.47 -1.58
N GLY A 154 -17.18 9.31 -0.92
CA GLY A 154 -18.28 8.38 -0.61
C GLY A 154 -18.25 7.85 0.83
N SER A 155 -19.18 6.93 1.15
CA SER A 155 -19.29 6.29 2.46
C SER A 155 -18.87 4.81 2.47
N ARG A 156 -18.71 4.20 1.30
CA ARG A 156 -18.26 2.80 1.15
C ARG A 156 -16.78 2.68 1.49
N TRP A 157 -16.36 1.56 2.08
CA TRP A 157 -14.95 1.26 2.32
C TRP A 157 -14.11 1.29 1.05
N SER A 158 -12.94 1.93 1.10
CA SER A 158 -11.91 1.77 0.08
C SER A 158 -11.37 0.34 0.06
N GLU A 159 -10.85 -0.11 -1.07
CA GLU A 159 -10.13 -1.38 -1.22
C GLU A 159 -8.91 -1.45 -0.29
N HIS A 160 -8.31 -0.32 0.09
CA HIS A 160 -7.29 -0.26 1.15
C HIS A 160 -7.78 -0.75 2.51
N ALA A 161 -9.06 -0.58 2.82
CA ALA A 161 -9.64 -1.06 4.09
C ALA A 161 -9.66 -2.58 4.19
N TYR A 162 -9.47 -3.29 3.07
CA TYR A 162 -9.43 -4.75 3.00
C TYR A 162 -7.98 -5.27 2.88
N GLY A 163 -6.96 -4.40 2.84
CA GLY A 163 -5.56 -4.81 2.72
C GLY A 163 -5.20 -5.45 1.36
N VAL A 164 -5.96 -5.14 0.31
CA VAL A 164 -5.82 -5.72 -1.04
C VAL A 164 -5.62 -4.65 -2.13
N ALA A 165 -5.24 -3.44 -1.72
CA ALA A 165 -4.86 -2.36 -2.62
C ALA A 165 -3.52 -1.78 -2.19
N ILE A 166 -2.78 -1.20 -3.14
CA ILE A 166 -1.49 -0.54 -2.92
C ILE A 166 -1.49 0.76 -3.72
N ASP A 167 -1.21 1.87 -3.03
CA ASP A 167 -0.90 3.16 -3.64
C ASP A 167 0.62 3.31 -3.69
N ILE A 168 1.20 3.60 -4.86
CA ILE A 168 2.66 3.75 -5.03
C ILE A 168 3.04 5.16 -5.47
N ASN A 169 4.01 5.76 -4.76
CA ASN A 169 4.55 7.10 -5.03
C ASN A 169 3.48 8.15 -5.42
N PRO A 170 2.54 8.51 -4.53
CA PRO A 170 1.41 9.40 -4.88
C PRO A 170 1.78 10.71 -5.60
N LEU A 171 2.93 11.32 -5.31
CA LEU A 171 3.37 12.53 -6.02
C LEU A 171 3.65 12.28 -7.50
N GLN A 172 4.35 11.18 -7.80
CA GLN A 172 4.61 10.76 -9.16
C GLN A 172 3.34 10.25 -9.84
N ASN A 173 2.39 9.71 -9.07
CA ASN A 173 1.21 8.99 -9.54
C ASN A 173 -0.07 9.54 -8.92
N PRO A 174 -0.48 10.76 -9.31
CA PRO A 174 -1.60 11.43 -8.66
C PRO A 174 -2.97 10.80 -8.96
N TYR A 175 -3.92 11.07 -8.07
CA TYR A 175 -5.35 10.91 -8.26
C TYR A 175 -5.95 12.17 -8.90
N LEU A 176 -6.68 11.99 -9.99
CA LEU A 176 -7.35 13.03 -10.76
C LEU A 176 -8.86 12.77 -10.74
N TYR A 177 -9.63 13.79 -10.39
CA TYR A 177 -11.10 13.71 -10.41
C TYR A 177 -11.73 15.03 -10.83
N ILE A 178 -13.00 14.97 -11.22
CA ILE A 178 -13.82 16.15 -11.50
C ILE A 178 -14.66 16.46 -10.27
N ASP A 179 -14.51 17.65 -9.70
CA ASP A 179 -15.33 18.07 -8.55
C ASP A 179 -16.77 18.39 -8.97
N LYS A 180 -17.65 18.60 -7.97
CA LYS A 180 -19.06 18.94 -8.18
C LYS A 180 -19.30 20.25 -8.96
N HIS A 181 -18.25 21.05 -9.18
CA HIS A 181 -18.27 22.28 -9.95
C HIS A 181 -17.57 22.13 -11.30
N THR A 182 -17.43 20.90 -11.80
CA THR A 182 -16.81 20.56 -13.09
C THR A 182 -15.34 20.95 -13.22
N ARG A 183 -14.62 21.09 -12.11
CA ARG A 183 -13.19 21.43 -12.13
C ARG A 183 -12.35 20.17 -11.95
N ALA A 184 -11.34 20.00 -12.80
CA ALA A 184 -10.32 19.00 -12.58
C ALA A 184 -9.54 19.32 -11.29
N LYS A 185 -9.38 18.31 -10.45
CA LYS A 185 -8.64 18.33 -9.20
C LYS A 185 -7.57 17.24 -9.24
N VAL A 186 -6.44 17.51 -8.61
CA VAL A 186 -5.27 16.64 -8.57
C VAL A 186 -4.84 16.50 -7.12
N ILE A 187 -4.60 15.26 -6.71
CA ILE A 187 -4.14 14.88 -5.37
C ILE A 187 -2.95 13.93 -5.56
N PRO A 188 -1.72 14.28 -5.12
CA PRO A 188 -1.36 15.53 -4.47
C PRO A 188 -1.44 16.77 -5.33
N LYS A 189 -1.73 17.90 -4.68
CA LYS A 189 -1.74 19.20 -5.37
C LYS A 189 -0.40 19.47 -6.06
N ASP A 190 0.71 19.13 -5.42
CA ASP A 190 2.06 19.37 -5.93
C ASP A 190 2.37 18.51 -7.18
N ALA A 191 1.60 17.44 -7.45
CA ALA A 191 1.74 16.68 -8.68
C ALA A 191 1.35 17.50 -9.94
N THR A 192 0.61 18.60 -9.76
CA THR A 192 0.30 19.54 -10.84
C THR A 192 1.56 20.16 -11.45
N GLU A 193 2.66 20.23 -10.70
CA GLU A 193 3.93 20.83 -11.13
C GLU A 193 4.90 19.84 -11.79
N GLY A 194 4.43 18.70 -12.30
CA GLY A 194 5.35 17.83 -13.04
C GLY A 194 4.87 16.46 -13.46
N TYR A 195 3.73 15.96 -12.95
CA TYR A 195 3.37 14.54 -13.09
C TYR A 195 2.05 14.30 -13.85
N LEU A 196 1.39 15.36 -14.33
CA LEU A 196 0.18 15.25 -15.16
C LEU A 196 0.48 14.73 -16.57
N ASN A 197 1.52 15.23 -17.21
CA ASN A 197 2.00 14.64 -18.47
C ASN A 197 2.58 13.27 -18.14
N ARG A 198 2.07 12.18 -18.72
CA ARG A 198 2.52 10.80 -18.42
C ARG A 198 3.65 10.28 -19.32
N ALA A 199 4.12 11.07 -20.29
CA ALA A 199 5.18 10.65 -21.20
C ALA A 199 6.50 10.40 -20.46
N LYS A 200 7.05 9.19 -20.62
CA LYS A 200 8.33 8.79 -20.02
C LYS A 200 9.51 9.51 -20.66
N PHE A 201 9.53 9.55 -21.99
CA PHE A 201 10.57 10.20 -22.80
C PHE A 201 10.06 11.54 -23.33
N ARG A 202 10.72 12.63 -22.93
CA ARG A 202 10.31 14.00 -23.25
C ARG A 202 11.51 14.78 -23.81
N PRO A 203 11.39 15.44 -24.97
CA PRO A 203 12.50 16.22 -25.54
C PRO A 203 13.07 17.24 -24.53
N GLY A 204 14.39 17.25 -24.38
CA GLY A 204 15.09 18.17 -23.48
C GLY A 204 14.83 17.98 -21.98
N LYS A 205 14.28 16.82 -21.57
CA LYS A 205 14.01 16.49 -20.17
C LYS A 205 14.59 15.11 -19.83
N PRO A 206 14.98 14.88 -18.56
CA PRO A 206 15.39 13.55 -18.11
C PRO A 206 14.22 12.56 -18.18
N THR A 207 14.56 11.28 -18.32
CA THR A 207 13.62 10.16 -18.18
C THR A 207 12.94 10.24 -16.82
N ARG A 208 11.60 10.15 -16.80
CA ARG A 208 10.86 10.12 -15.53
C ARG A 208 11.04 8.77 -14.84
N MET A 209 11.11 8.83 -13.53
CA MET A 209 11.27 7.67 -12.64
C MET A 209 10.11 7.63 -11.65
N GLY A 210 9.81 6.44 -11.11
CA GLY A 210 8.77 6.28 -10.08
C GLY A 210 7.33 6.32 -10.60
N MET A 211 7.13 6.24 -11.92
CA MET A 211 5.84 6.30 -12.60
C MET A 211 5.18 4.91 -12.65
N SER A 212 3.92 4.78 -12.20
CA SER A 212 3.18 3.51 -12.11
C SER A 212 3.18 2.70 -13.40
N GLU A 213 3.20 3.35 -14.57
CA GLU A 213 3.28 2.72 -15.90
C GLU A 213 4.42 1.69 -15.99
N ASP A 214 5.54 1.95 -15.32
CA ASP A 214 6.73 1.10 -15.33
C ASP A 214 6.56 -0.21 -14.53
N VAL A 215 5.54 -0.28 -13.67
CA VAL A 215 5.30 -1.43 -12.77
C VAL A 215 3.94 -2.09 -12.96
N THR A 216 3.07 -1.56 -13.83
CA THR A 216 1.71 -2.09 -14.06
C THR A 216 1.66 -3.59 -14.37
N THR A 217 2.60 -4.10 -15.15
CA THR A 217 2.67 -5.53 -15.49
C THR A 217 3.22 -6.37 -14.33
N ILE A 218 4.18 -5.83 -13.56
CA ILE A 218 4.70 -6.50 -12.35
C ILE A 218 3.56 -6.65 -11.35
N PHE A 219 2.83 -5.57 -11.05
CA PHE A 219 1.67 -5.62 -10.15
C PHE A 219 0.63 -6.63 -10.61
N ALA A 220 0.29 -6.64 -11.91
CA ALA A 220 -0.66 -7.61 -12.46
C ALA A 220 -0.20 -9.07 -12.29
N ARG A 221 1.08 -9.38 -12.54
CA ARG A 221 1.63 -10.74 -12.34
C ARG A 221 1.58 -11.21 -10.88
N HIS A 222 1.55 -10.29 -9.92
CA HIS A 222 1.40 -10.60 -8.50
C HIS A 222 -0.05 -10.45 -8.01
N GLY A 223 -1.01 -10.44 -8.93
CA GLY A 223 -2.44 -10.41 -8.65
C GLY A 223 -3.02 -9.01 -8.50
N PHE A 224 -2.23 -7.93 -8.43
CA PHE A 224 -2.75 -6.56 -8.37
C PHE A 224 -3.05 -6.02 -9.78
N ALA A 225 -3.96 -6.70 -10.47
CA ALA A 225 -4.20 -6.55 -11.91
C ALA A 225 -4.97 -5.28 -12.28
N VAL A 226 -5.90 -4.83 -11.43
CA VAL A 226 -6.72 -3.65 -11.69
C VAL A 226 -5.92 -2.41 -11.26
N TRP A 227 -5.61 -1.55 -12.22
CA TRP A 227 -4.87 -0.30 -12.00
C TRP A 227 -5.79 0.89 -12.21
N GLY A 228 -5.80 1.82 -11.25
CA GLY A 228 -6.65 3.00 -11.30
C GLY A 228 -6.30 3.98 -12.42
N GLY A 229 -5.10 3.90 -12.99
CA GLY A 229 -4.70 4.65 -14.17
C GLY A 229 -5.42 4.23 -15.46
N ASP A 230 -6.06 3.04 -15.48
CA ASP A 230 -6.88 2.58 -16.61
C ASP A 230 -8.33 3.13 -16.57
N TRP A 231 -8.74 3.79 -15.49
CA TRP A 231 -10.10 4.33 -15.34
C TRP A 231 -10.31 5.60 -16.15
N ASN A 232 -11.57 5.89 -16.51
CA ASN A 232 -11.92 7.14 -17.21
C ASN A 232 -12.02 8.32 -16.24
N VAL A 233 -12.84 8.18 -15.19
CA VAL A 233 -13.01 9.16 -14.11
C VAL A 233 -13.48 8.41 -12.84
N PRO A 234 -12.89 8.68 -11.67
CA PRO A 234 -11.60 9.36 -11.49
C PRO A 234 -10.46 8.53 -12.09
N ILE A 235 -9.32 9.16 -12.36
CA ILE A 235 -8.09 8.45 -12.76
C ILE A 235 -7.20 8.38 -11.52
N ASP A 236 -6.78 7.19 -11.13
CA ASP A 236 -5.99 6.98 -9.91
C ASP A 236 -4.66 6.29 -10.23
N TYR A 237 -3.64 7.07 -10.62
CA TYR A 237 -2.39 6.48 -11.10
C TYR A 237 -1.63 5.71 -10.02
N MET A 238 -1.78 6.05 -8.74
CA MET A 238 -1.10 5.37 -7.65
C MET A 238 -1.70 4.00 -7.34
N HIS A 239 -3.00 3.84 -7.59
CA HIS A 239 -3.80 2.75 -7.05
C HIS A 239 -3.74 1.46 -7.86
N PHE A 240 -3.38 0.36 -7.20
CA PHE A 240 -3.44 -1.00 -7.71
C PHE A 240 -4.26 -1.90 -6.78
N GLN A 241 -5.09 -2.80 -7.31
CA GLN A 241 -5.88 -3.72 -6.49
C GLN A 241 -5.98 -5.13 -7.09
N VAL A 242 -6.27 -6.10 -6.20
CA VAL A 242 -6.23 -7.54 -6.51
C VAL A 242 -7.23 -8.00 -7.58
N GLY A 243 -8.30 -7.27 -7.84
CA GLY A 243 -9.31 -7.64 -8.82
C GLY A 243 -10.51 -6.72 -8.73
N SER A 244 -11.68 -7.18 -9.16
CA SER A 244 -12.90 -6.40 -8.95
C SER A 244 -13.28 -6.33 -7.47
N ARG A 245 -14.21 -5.42 -7.16
CA ARG A 245 -14.78 -5.36 -5.81
C ARG A 245 -15.52 -6.66 -5.45
N GLN A 246 -16.19 -7.29 -6.40
CA GLN A 246 -16.93 -8.54 -6.16
C GLN A 246 -15.94 -9.65 -5.76
N PHE A 247 -14.83 -9.77 -6.48
CA PHE A 247 -13.78 -10.71 -6.17
C PHE A 247 -13.15 -10.45 -4.80
N ILE A 248 -12.83 -9.18 -4.47
CA ILE A 248 -12.33 -8.78 -3.15
C ILE A 248 -13.29 -9.19 -2.04
N ASN A 249 -14.59 -8.94 -2.21
CA ASN A 249 -15.60 -9.32 -1.23
C ASN A 249 -15.61 -10.84 -1.02
N ARG A 250 -15.55 -11.64 -2.10
CA ARG A 250 -15.46 -13.11 -2.03
C ARG A 250 -14.23 -13.55 -1.24
N LEU A 251 -13.06 -12.97 -1.52
CA LEU A 251 -11.81 -13.30 -0.83
C LEU A 251 -11.88 -13.03 0.68
N VAL A 252 -12.51 -11.94 1.13
CA VAL A 252 -12.57 -11.63 2.56
C VAL A 252 -13.65 -12.42 3.31
N THR A 253 -14.68 -12.89 2.61
CA THR A 253 -15.74 -13.72 3.22
C THR A 253 -15.38 -15.19 3.34
N LEU A 254 -14.52 -15.70 2.47
CA LEU A 254 -14.10 -17.10 2.48
C LEU A 254 -13.22 -17.42 3.70
N PRO A 255 -13.24 -18.68 4.19
CA PRO A 255 -12.22 -19.17 5.11
C PRO A 255 -10.82 -18.93 4.54
N LYS A 256 -9.86 -18.58 5.40
CA LYS A 256 -8.51 -18.17 5.01
C LYS A 256 -7.85 -19.07 3.97
N GLU A 257 -7.87 -20.38 4.18
CA GLU A 257 -7.22 -21.34 3.26
C GLU A 257 -7.92 -21.39 1.89
N SER A 258 -9.25 -21.36 1.86
CA SER A 258 -10.02 -21.28 0.61
C SER A 258 -9.77 -19.97 -0.13
N ALA A 259 -9.72 -18.85 0.60
CA ALA A 259 -9.39 -17.54 0.04
C ALA A 259 -7.97 -17.50 -0.54
N LYS A 260 -6.98 -18.09 0.16
CA LYS A 260 -5.60 -18.22 -0.31
C LYS A 260 -5.52 -19.06 -1.58
N GLN A 261 -6.21 -20.20 -1.64
CA GLN A 261 -6.29 -21.02 -2.85
C GLN A 261 -6.94 -20.27 -4.02
N LEU A 262 -8.03 -19.54 -3.77
CA LEU A 262 -8.71 -18.75 -4.79
C LEU A 262 -7.80 -17.66 -5.35
N PHE A 263 -7.13 -16.89 -4.48
CA PHE A 263 -6.17 -15.85 -4.89
C PHE A 263 -4.95 -16.43 -5.64
N ASN A 264 -4.44 -17.59 -5.22
CA ASN A 264 -3.34 -18.26 -5.90
C ASN A 264 -3.72 -18.71 -7.32
N ARG A 265 -4.92 -19.28 -7.51
CA ARG A 265 -5.42 -19.64 -8.85
C ARG A 265 -5.55 -18.42 -9.75
N TYR A 266 -6.08 -17.33 -9.21
CA TYR A 266 -6.21 -16.06 -9.93
C TYR A 266 -4.85 -15.52 -10.39
N THR A 267 -3.87 -15.45 -9.49
CA THR A 267 -2.51 -15.02 -9.81
C THR A 267 -1.84 -15.97 -10.81
N GLN A 268 -2.05 -17.29 -10.67
CA GLN A 268 -1.53 -18.28 -11.62
C GLN A 268 -2.11 -18.07 -13.03
N GLN A 269 -3.41 -17.89 -13.16
CA GLN A 269 -4.04 -17.66 -14.47
C GLN A 269 -3.55 -16.38 -15.15
N LEU A 270 -3.31 -15.30 -14.38
CA LEU A 270 -2.69 -14.09 -14.90
C LEU A 270 -1.31 -14.38 -15.50
N ASN A 271 -0.46 -15.10 -14.77
CA ASN A 271 0.88 -15.46 -15.24
C ASN A 271 0.84 -16.39 -16.46
N CYS A 272 -0.01 -17.42 -16.46
CA CYS A 272 -0.21 -18.29 -17.63
C CYS A 272 -0.62 -17.47 -18.86
N CYS A 273 -1.55 -16.52 -18.71
CA CYS A 273 -1.93 -15.66 -19.83
C CYS A 273 -0.75 -14.83 -20.37
N PHE A 274 0.06 -14.24 -19.49
CA PHE A 274 1.23 -13.45 -19.87
C PHE A 274 2.28 -14.29 -20.61
N GLU A 275 2.44 -15.56 -20.23
CA GLU A 275 3.39 -16.48 -20.85
C GLU A 275 2.91 -17.00 -22.21
N GLU A 276 1.63 -17.37 -22.31
CA GLU A 276 1.04 -17.98 -23.50
C GLU A 276 0.74 -16.97 -24.62
N SER A 277 0.45 -15.71 -24.26
CA SER A 277 0.03 -14.68 -25.23
C SER A 277 1.21 -13.95 -25.88
N ASN A 278 2.33 -14.66 -26.11
CA ASN A 278 3.60 -14.12 -26.60
C ASN A 278 3.55 -13.50 -28.01
N SER A 279 2.46 -13.71 -28.76
CA SER A 279 2.19 -13.10 -30.05
C SER A 279 1.87 -11.60 -29.93
N ILE A 280 1.35 -11.15 -28.79
CA ILE A 280 1.06 -9.74 -28.51
C ILE A 280 2.35 -9.04 -28.07
N LYS A 281 3.01 -8.34 -29.00
CA LYS A 281 4.31 -7.68 -28.74
C LYS A 281 4.20 -6.37 -27.95
N ASN A 282 3.06 -5.69 -28.03
CA ASN A 282 2.85 -4.46 -27.28
C ASN A 282 2.52 -4.80 -25.82
N ALA A 283 3.39 -4.43 -24.89
CA ALA A 283 3.26 -4.78 -23.47
C ALA A 283 1.95 -4.25 -22.85
N THR A 284 1.53 -3.02 -23.20
CA THR A 284 0.27 -2.43 -22.72
C THR A 284 -0.93 -3.23 -23.23
N LEU A 285 -0.93 -3.61 -24.51
CA LEU A 285 -1.99 -4.43 -25.10
C LEU A 285 -2.02 -5.84 -24.49
N LEU A 286 -0.86 -6.45 -24.26
CA LEU A 286 -0.75 -7.75 -23.61
C LEU A 286 -1.31 -7.70 -22.20
N ARG A 287 -0.93 -6.69 -21.40
CA ARG A 287 -1.51 -6.49 -20.07
C ARG A 287 -3.02 -6.33 -20.14
N LYS A 288 -3.52 -5.41 -20.98
CA LYS A 288 -4.98 -5.21 -21.16
C LYS A 288 -5.67 -6.54 -21.46
N TYR A 289 -5.17 -7.30 -22.44
CA TYR A 289 -5.76 -8.58 -22.84
C TYR A 289 -5.83 -9.58 -21.68
N CYS A 290 -4.73 -9.77 -20.95
CA CYS A 290 -4.69 -10.74 -19.86
C CYS A 290 -5.50 -10.31 -18.63
N VAL A 291 -5.46 -9.01 -18.29
CA VAL A 291 -6.27 -8.48 -17.19
C VAL A 291 -7.75 -8.62 -17.51
N ASP A 292 -8.20 -8.22 -18.71
CA ASP A 292 -9.61 -8.35 -19.11
C ASP A 292 -10.08 -9.80 -19.07
N LYS A 293 -9.28 -10.73 -19.63
CA LYS A 293 -9.60 -12.15 -19.67
C LYS A 293 -9.76 -12.74 -18.27
N VAL A 294 -8.77 -12.54 -17.41
CA VAL A 294 -8.74 -13.22 -16.10
C VAL A 294 -9.63 -12.53 -15.09
N VAL A 295 -9.65 -11.19 -15.01
CA VAL A 295 -10.51 -10.50 -14.02
C VAL A 295 -11.99 -10.80 -14.27
N SER A 296 -12.43 -10.83 -15.53
CA SER A 296 -13.83 -11.14 -15.86
C SER A 296 -14.23 -12.58 -15.55
N GLU A 297 -13.33 -13.55 -15.71
CA GLU A 297 -13.56 -14.96 -15.36
C GLU A 297 -13.86 -15.11 -13.87
N PHE A 298 -13.06 -14.48 -13.01
CA PHE A 298 -13.23 -14.56 -11.55
C PHE A 298 -14.39 -13.72 -10.99
N ASP A 299 -14.93 -12.79 -11.77
CA ASP A 299 -16.18 -12.08 -11.47
C ASP A 299 -17.42 -12.89 -11.84
N GLY A 300 -17.32 -13.70 -12.90
CA GLY A 300 -18.41 -14.52 -13.44
C GLY A 300 -18.60 -15.88 -12.74
N GLU A 301 -17.62 -16.36 -11.98
CA GLU A 301 -17.76 -17.54 -11.12
C GLU A 301 -18.77 -17.27 -9.97
N GLN A 302 -20.06 -17.46 -10.24
CA GLN A 302 -21.05 -17.69 -9.20
C GLN A 302 -20.94 -19.16 -8.77
N GLU A 303 -20.64 -19.40 -7.50
CA GLU A 303 -20.88 -20.70 -6.85
C GLU A 303 -22.38 -20.91 -6.63
#